data_AF-A0A2P9JY94-F1
#
_entry.id   AF-A0A2P9JY94-F1
#
_cell.length_a   1.000
_cell.length_b   1.000
_cell.length_c   1.000
_cell.angle_alpha   90.00
_cell.angle_beta   90.00
_cell.angle_gamma   90.00
#
_symmetry.space_group_name_H-M   'P 1'
#
loop_
_entity.id
_entity.type
_entity.pdbx_description
1 polymer ?
#
loop_
_entity_poly.entity_id
_entity_poly.type
_entity_poly.pdbx_seq_one_letter_code
_entity_poly.pdbx_strand_id
1 'polypeptide(L)'
;MIGDVINGVADLAITDLTITSEREEAVDFTSPFMNLGISILYQKPQKAPPNFFSFAEPFAVEVWLWLAGAYFIVSISLFIMGRLCPSEWTNPYPCVEEPEFLINQFSLRNSFWFTIGSLAQQGTEIAPIAYATRMTAGIWWFFTLIMVSSYTANLAAFLATENPDIPFTNVYDLLEKAPKLNIKYGAKAKGATFNFFRDSLNNSDFRKIYQYMVENEKDVMMGDNKGGVLRAEGEAYAFFMESVSIEYETQRHCNLSNVGDLLDEKGYGIAMRKDSEYRHRLSTAILKLQENGKIAELKRKWWEERKGGGQCSGDSESQDAKALTLKNVGGVFWVTVGGTVAAVILVFIEMILHVMKESIKYKVPFGRELKEELKFTMKFKGLVKPVRIKKSHSKSPTASRKSEKSDQSNEGIALQPVTYGFLPDIANNKTPLD
;
A
#
# COMPACT_ATOMS: atom_id res chain seq x y z
N MET A 1 23.52 48.90 -8.29
CA MET A 1 22.12 49.32 -8.44
C MET A 1 21.74 50.43 -7.48
N ILE A 2 21.48 50.16 -6.18
CA ILE A 2 21.10 51.25 -5.24
C ILE A 2 22.17 52.34 -5.16
N GLY A 3 23.45 51.95 -5.05
CA GLY A 3 24.56 52.92 -5.09
C GLY A 3 24.60 53.76 -6.38
N ASP A 4 24.20 53.20 -7.53
CA ASP A 4 24.19 53.92 -8.81
C ASP A 4 23.07 54.97 -8.85
N VAL A 5 21.93 54.68 -8.23
CA VAL A 5 20.82 55.63 -8.07
C VAL A 5 21.19 56.77 -7.11
N ILE A 6 21.86 56.43 -6.00
CA ILE A 6 22.34 57.41 -5.01
C ILE A 6 23.39 58.34 -5.64
N ASN A 7 24.37 57.76 -6.36
CA ASN A 7 25.47 58.51 -6.97
C ASN A 7 25.07 59.26 -8.26
N GLY A 8 23.81 59.14 -8.69
CA GLY A 8 23.31 59.77 -9.91
C GLY A 8 23.88 59.22 -11.21
N VAL A 9 24.42 58.01 -11.18
CA VAL A 9 24.83 57.26 -12.37
C VAL A 9 23.58 56.70 -13.09
N ALA A 10 22.53 56.38 -12.35
CA ALA A 10 21.24 55.97 -12.87
C ALA A 10 20.11 56.82 -12.27
N ASP A 11 19.12 57.18 -13.09
CA ASP A 11 17.96 57.97 -12.63
C ASP A 11 16.88 57.10 -11.95
N LEU A 12 16.69 55.88 -12.46
CA LEU A 12 15.70 54.91 -12.00
C LEU A 12 16.29 53.50 -12.03
N ALA A 13 15.86 52.66 -11.09
CA ALA A 13 16.14 51.22 -11.10
C ALA A 13 14.82 50.44 -11.18
N ILE A 14 14.52 49.92 -12.38
CA ILE A 14 13.36 49.07 -12.66
C ILE A 14 13.84 47.61 -12.72
N THR A 15 13.64 46.88 -11.62
CA THR A 15 14.03 45.47 -11.49
C THR A 15 13.17 44.81 -10.40
N ASP A 16 13.38 43.53 -10.16
CA ASP A 16 12.94 42.74 -9.00
C ASP A 16 13.54 43.22 -7.66
N LEU A 17 13.48 44.54 -7.39
CA LEU A 17 14.03 45.12 -6.18
C LEU A 17 12.99 45.13 -5.07
N THR A 18 13.20 44.28 -4.07
CA THR A 18 12.39 44.23 -2.85
C THR A 18 12.48 45.56 -2.09
N ILE A 19 11.33 46.12 -1.74
CA ILE A 19 11.22 47.28 -0.85
C ILE A 19 11.52 46.80 0.58
N THR A 20 12.45 47.46 1.27
CA THR A 20 12.84 47.16 2.66
C THR A 20 13.13 48.46 3.40
N SER A 21 12.91 48.52 4.72
CA SER A 21 13.15 49.72 5.54
C SER A 21 14.53 50.35 5.32
N GLU A 22 15.60 49.55 5.36
CA GLU A 22 16.99 50.02 5.16
C GLU A 22 17.21 50.66 3.77
N ARG A 23 16.50 50.18 2.75
CA ARG A 23 16.59 50.71 1.38
C ARG A 23 15.73 51.97 1.22
N GLU A 24 14.56 52.02 1.85
CA GLU A 24 13.69 53.19 1.85
C GLU A 24 14.32 54.40 2.56
N GLU A 25 15.25 54.18 3.49
CA GLU A 25 16.04 55.26 4.08
C GLU A 25 16.99 55.89 3.06
N ALA A 26 17.59 55.08 2.18
CA ALA A 26 18.60 55.52 1.22
C ALA A 26 18.02 56.04 -0.11
N VAL A 27 16.91 55.47 -0.57
CA VAL A 27 16.26 55.80 -1.86
C VAL A 27 14.74 55.86 -1.70
N ASP A 28 14.06 56.51 -2.64
CA ASP A 28 12.60 56.51 -2.69
C ASP A 28 12.09 55.39 -3.61
N PHE A 29 10.95 54.81 -3.24
CA PHE A 29 10.27 53.79 -4.05
C PHE A 29 8.90 54.28 -4.53
N THR A 30 8.46 53.71 -5.64
CA THR A 30 7.05 53.76 -6.05
C THR A 30 6.18 52.87 -5.16
N SER A 31 4.86 52.98 -5.30
CA SER A 31 3.95 51.91 -4.86
C SER A 31 4.38 50.57 -5.47
N PRO A 32 4.28 49.45 -4.73
CA PRO A 32 4.72 48.16 -5.20
C PRO A 32 3.89 47.73 -6.42
N PHE A 33 4.57 47.32 -7.49
CA PHE A 33 3.89 46.86 -8.70
C PHE A 33 3.52 45.38 -8.63
N MET A 34 4.17 44.62 -7.74
CA MET A 34 3.93 43.19 -7.51
C MET A 34 4.13 42.87 -6.04
N ASN A 35 3.17 42.21 -5.41
CA ASN A 35 3.24 41.74 -4.04
C ASN A 35 3.83 40.34 -3.99
N LEU A 36 4.64 40.06 -2.97
CA LEU A 36 5.36 38.81 -2.77
C LEU A 36 5.68 38.61 -1.28
N GLY A 37 6.20 37.44 -0.94
CA GLY A 37 6.72 37.17 0.39
C GLY A 37 7.81 36.11 0.31
N ILE A 38 8.51 35.88 1.41
CA ILE A 38 9.46 34.78 1.55
C ILE A 38 8.65 33.49 1.67
N SER A 39 9.01 32.50 0.88
CA SER A 39 8.49 31.14 0.98
C SER A 39 9.63 30.12 0.80
N ILE A 40 9.30 28.84 0.82
CA ILE A 40 10.25 27.74 0.77
C ILE A 40 10.14 27.02 -0.57
N LEU A 41 11.24 26.96 -1.31
CA LEU A 41 11.39 26.08 -2.45
C LEU A 41 11.95 24.73 -1.97
N TYR A 42 11.24 23.64 -2.27
CA TYR A 42 11.69 22.29 -1.96
C TYR A 42 11.28 21.32 -3.05
N GLN A 43 11.84 20.11 -3.02
CA GLN A 43 11.43 19.03 -3.91
C GLN A 43 9.95 18.72 -3.73
N LYS A 44 9.26 18.50 -4.85
CA LYS A 44 7.89 18.04 -4.88
C LYS A 44 7.81 16.71 -4.13
N PRO A 45 6.85 16.54 -3.20
CA PRO A 45 6.66 15.30 -2.48
C PRO A 45 6.65 14.10 -3.42
N GLN A 46 7.56 13.15 -3.21
CA GLN A 46 7.51 11.90 -3.94
C GLN A 46 6.38 11.03 -3.37
N LYS A 47 5.83 10.16 -4.22
CA LYS A 47 4.85 9.17 -3.78
C LYS A 47 5.51 8.27 -2.74
N ALA A 48 4.85 8.08 -1.60
CA ALA A 48 5.30 7.12 -0.61
C ALA A 48 5.49 5.75 -1.31
N PRO A 49 6.60 5.03 -1.06
CA PRO A 49 6.73 3.67 -1.56
C PRO A 49 5.55 2.85 -1.01
N PRO A 50 4.81 2.12 -1.85
CA PRO A 50 3.69 1.33 -1.36
C PRO A 50 4.20 0.29 -0.37
N ASN A 51 3.53 0.20 0.78
CA ASN A 51 3.83 -0.83 1.77
C ASN A 51 3.59 -2.21 1.19
N PHE A 52 4.41 -3.18 1.61
CA PHE A 52 4.29 -4.56 1.13
C PHE A 52 2.92 -5.20 1.42
N PHE A 53 2.26 -4.76 2.49
CA PHE A 53 0.92 -5.19 2.90
C PHE A 53 -0.17 -4.15 2.56
N SER A 54 0.03 -3.32 1.54
CA SER A 54 -0.95 -2.30 1.10
C SER A 54 -2.36 -2.86 0.87
N PHE A 55 -2.48 -4.12 0.44
CA PHE A 55 -3.78 -4.77 0.26
C PHE A 55 -4.55 -4.97 1.57
N ALA A 56 -3.90 -4.98 2.73
CA ALA A 56 -4.56 -5.12 4.04
C ALA A 56 -4.96 -3.76 4.65
N GLU A 57 -4.42 -2.64 4.14
CA GLU A 57 -4.68 -1.28 4.62
C GLU A 57 -6.14 -0.76 4.47
N PRO A 58 -7.00 -1.27 3.57
CA PRO A 58 -8.40 -0.82 3.49
C PRO A 58 -9.21 -1.03 4.77
N PHE A 59 -8.75 -1.90 5.67
CA PHE A 59 -9.30 -2.10 7.00
C PHE A 59 -8.22 -1.91 8.06
N ALA A 60 -8.59 -1.21 9.13
CA ALA A 60 -7.75 -1.09 10.30
C ALA A 60 -7.56 -2.46 10.98
N VAL A 61 -6.46 -2.64 11.71
CA VAL A 61 -6.11 -3.92 12.36
C VAL A 61 -7.20 -4.39 13.31
N GLU A 62 -7.89 -3.45 13.96
CA GLU A 62 -9.01 -3.73 14.86
C GLU A 62 -10.15 -4.46 14.13
N VAL A 63 -10.49 -4.02 12.92
CA VAL A 63 -11.56 -4.64 12.10
C VAL A 63 -11.17 -6.07 11.71
N TRP A 64 -9.90 -6.29 11.38
CA TRP A 64 -9.37 -7.64 11.10
C TRP A 64 -9.48 -8.56 12.32
N LEU A 65 -9.19 -8.05 13.52
CA LEU A 65 -9.33 -8.81 14.77
C LEU A 65 -10.79 -9.15 15.07
N TRP A 66 -11.72 -8.21 14.87
CA TRP A 66 -13.16 -8.47 15.03
C TRP A 66 -13.69 -9.47 13.99
N LEU A 67 -13.22 -9.41 12.75
CA LEU A 67 -13.56 -10.39 11.71
C LEU A 67 -13.07 -11.80 12.08
N ALA A 68 -11.83 -11.91 12.58
CA ALA A 68 -11.30 -13.18 13.07
C ALA A 68 -12.13 -13.70 14.26
N GLY A 69 -12.47 -12.86 15.22
CA GLY A 69 -13.33 -13.22 16.35
C GLY A 69 -14.72 -13.73 15.90
N ALA A 70 -15.38 -13.00 15.00
CA ALA A 70 -16.66 -13.40 14.43
C ALA A 70 -16.58 -14.74 13.69
N TYR A 71 -15.52 -14.96 12.92
CA TYR A 71 -15.25 -16.24 12.24
C TYR A 71 -15.17 -17.42 13.23
N PHE A 72 -14.45 -17.28 14.34
CA PHE A 72 -14.37 -18.33 15.37
C PHE A 72 -15.73 -18.58 16.02
N ILE A 73 -16.45 -17.52 16.40
CA ILE A 73 -17.76 -17.62 17.06
C ILE A 73 -18.76 -18.34 16.17
N VAL A 74 -18.88 -17.95 14.90
CA VAL A 74 -19.83 -18.56 13.96
C VAL A 74 -19.47 -20.02 13.67
N SER A 75 -18.18 -20.33 13.51
CA SER A 75 -17.72 -21.71 13.27
C SER A 75 -18.05 -22.63 14.44
N ILE A 76 -17.80 -22.19 15.67
CA ILE A 76 -18.14 -22.95 16.88
C ILE A 76 -19.66 -23.05 17.06
N SER A 77 -20.40 -21.98 16.77
CA SER A 77 -21.86 -21.98 16.85
C SER A 77 -22.48 -22.99 15.89
N LEU A 78 -22.02 -23.04 14.63
CA LEU A 78 -22.46 -24.03 13.64
C LEU A 78 -22.10 -25.46 14.07
N PHE A 79 -20.94 -25.67 14.69
CA PHE A 79 -20.58 -26.97 15.25
C PHE A 79 -21.54 -27.40 16.38
N ILE A 80 -21.82 -26.50 17.34
CA ILE A 80 -22.72 -26.79 18.47
C ILE A 80 -24.14 -27.04 17.96
N MET A 81 -24.68 -26.15 17.12
CA MET A 81 -26.03 -26.30 16.56
C MET A 81 -26.14 -27.55 15.68
N GLY A 82 -25.11 -27.86 14.90
CA GLY A 82 -25.03 -29.09 14.13
C GLY A 82 -25.21 -30.33 15.00
N ARG A 83 -24.63 -30.34 16.21
CA ARG A 83 -24.78 -31.47 17.15
C ARG A 83 -26.11 -31.50 17.89
N LEU A 84 -26.67 -30.33 18.21
CA LEU A 84 -27.92 -30.21 18.97
C LEU A 84 -29.17 -30.45 18.11
N CYS A 85 -29.15 -30.07 16.83
CA CYS A 85 -30.31 -30.20 15.95
C CYS A 85 -30.46 -31.65 15.45
N PRO A 86 -31.59 -32.33 15.75
CA PRO A 86 -31.80 -33.72 15.30
C PRO A 86 -31.85 -33.85 13.77
N SER A 87 -32.34 -32.84 13.06
CA SER A 87 -32.47 -32.84 11.60
C SER A 87 -31.15 -32.76 10.84
N GLU A 88 -30.03 -32.42 11.50
CA GLU A 88 -28.68 -32.49 10.91
C GLU A 88 -28.10 -33.90 10.93
N TRP A 89 -28.68 -34.80 11.73
CA TRP A 89 -28.30 -36.20 11.77
C TRP A 89 -29.02 -36.93 10.65
N THR A 90 -28.28 -37.27 9.59
CA THR A 90 -28.83 -37.91 8.40
C THR A 90 -28.51 -39.39 8.39
N ASN A 91 -29.46 -40.17 7.87
CA ASN A 91 -29.24 -41.58 7.63
C ASN A 91 -28.42 -41.73 6.33
N PRO A 92 -27.20 -42.30 6.38
CA PRO A 92 -26.38 -42.51 5.18
C PRO A 92 -27.02 -43.49 4.18
N TYR A 93 -27.93 -44.36 4.62
CA TYR A 93 -28.61 -45.33 3.78
C TYR A 93 -30.13 -45.10 3.83
N PRO A 94 -30.68 -44.25 2.93
CA PRO A 94 -32.10 -43.91 2.92
C PRO A 94 -33.06 -45.11 2.80
N CYS A 95 -32.56 -46.25 2.31
CA CYS A 95 -33.33 -47.49 2.11
C CYS A 95 -33.45 -48.36 3.37
N VAL A 96 -32.76 -48.02 4.46
CA VAL A 96 -32.83 -48.76 5.74
C VAL A 96 -33.60 -47.91 6.74
N GLU A 97 -34.80 -48.36 7.14
CA GLU A 97 -35.70 -47.61 8.03
C GLU A 97 -35.15 -47.50 9.47
N GLU A 98 -34.37 -48.50 9.92
CA GLU A 98 -33.68 -48.52 11.22
C GLU A 98 -32.14 -48.51 11.04
N PRO A 99 -31.51 -47.33 10.93
CA PRO A 99 -30.07 -47.24 10.76
C PRO A 99 -29.31 -47.56 12.06
N GLU A 100 -28.20 -48.28 11.95
CA GLU A 100 -27.28 -48.56 13.08
C GLU A 100 -26.57 -47.28 13.58
N PHE A 101 -26.38 -46.27 12.72
CA PHE A 101 -25.77 -45.00 13.08
C PHE A 101 -26.21 -43.86 12.15
N LEU A 102 -26.20 -42.63 12.68
CA LEU A 102 -26.48 -41.41 11.93
C LEU A 102 -25.18 -40.63 11.68
N ILE A 103 -25.10 -39.94 10.54
CA ILE A 103 -23.93 -39.13 10.17
C ILE A 103 -24.28 -37.65 10.26
N ASN A 104 -23.33 -36.88 10.77
CA ASN A 104 -23.40 -35.43 10.83
C ASN A 104 -22.25 -34.82 10.04
N GLN A 105 -22.56 -33.88 9.14
CA GLN A 105 -21.58 -33.24 8.26
C GLN A 105 -20.76 -32.16 9.00
N PHE A 106 -21.31 -31.55 10.05
CA PHE A 106 -20.65 -30.52 10.86
C PHE A 106 -19.74 -31.15 11.94
N SER A 107 -18.53 -31.52 11.52
CA SER A 107 -17.38 -31.66 12.42
C SER A 107 -16.73 -30.29 12.66
N LEU A 108 -15.96 -30.11 13.75
CA LEU A 108 -15.30 -28.83 14.04
C LEU A 108 -14.48 -28.32 12.84
N ARG A 109 -13.67 -29.21 12.23
CA ARG A 109 -12.89 -28.90 11.01
C ARG A 109 -13.79 -28.48 9.85
N ASN A 110 -14.88 -29.20 9.62
CA ASN A 110 -15.83 -28.91 8.55
C ASN A 110 -16.59 -27.60 8.77
N SER A 111 -16.92 -27.25 10.02
CA SER A 111 -17.53 -25.98 10.36
C SER A 111 -16.60 -24.80 10.09
N PHE A 112 -15.31 -24.90 10.47
CA PHE A 112 -14.29 -23.91 10.12
C PHE A 112 -14.03 -23.81 8.61
N TRP A 113 -14.14 -24.93 7.89
CA TRP A 113 -14.01 -24.97 6.43
C TRP A 113 -15.21 -24.31 5.72
N PHE A 114 -16.42 -24.54 6.20
CA PHE A 114 -17.65 -23.91 5.69
C PHE A 114 -17.61 -22.38 5.83
N THR A 115 -17.21 -21.89 7.01
CA THR A 115 -17.17 -20.44 7.29
C THR A 115 -16.07 -19.71 6.52
N ILE A 116 -14.91 -20.34 6.31
CA ILE A 116 -13.84 -19.71 5.49
C ILE A 116 -14.18 -19.74 3.99
N GLY A 117 -14.80 -20.81 3.50
CA GLY A 117 -15.22 -20.93 2.10
C GLY A 117 -16.30 -19.92 1.70
N SER A 118 -17.19 -19.57 2.64
CA SER A 118 -18.18 -18.50 2.45
C SER A 118 -17.55 -17.10 2.50
N LEU A 119 -16.58 -16.85 3.40
CA LEU A 119 -15.82 -15.59 3.42
C LEU A 119 -15.04 -15.36 2.12
N ALA A 120 -14.47 -16.43 1.54
CA ALA A 120 -13.75 -16.40 0.27
C ALA A 120 -14.66 -16.41 -0.98
N GLN A 121 -15.99 -16.43 -0.82
CA GLN A 121 -16.99 -16.49 -1.90
C GLN A 121 -16.86 -17.71 -2.84
N GLN A 122 -16.23 -18.81 -2.41
CA GLN A 122 -16.03 -20.01 -3.23
C GLN A 122 -17.07 -21.12 -2.96
N GLY A 123 -17.83 -21.00 -1.86
CA GLY A 123 -18.77 -22.05 -1.43
C GLY A 123 -18.05 -23.31 -0.92
N THR A 124 -18.82 -24.26 -0.38
CA THR A 124 -18.32 -25.56 0.07
C THR A 124 -19.30 -26.67 -0.26
N GLU A 125 -18.83 -27.91 -0.30
CA GLU A 125 -19.67 -29.10 -0.47
C GLU A 125 -20.63 -29.34 0.71
N ILE A 126 -20.29 -28.82 1.89
CA ILE A 126 -21.10 -28.96 3.10
C ILE A 126 -22.26 -27.96 3.04
N ALA A 127 -23.48 -28.44 3.26
CA ALA A 127 -24.69 -27.62 3.25
C ALA A 127 -25.52 -27.85 4.53
N PRO A 128 -25.92 -26.78 5.25
CA PRO A 128 -26.79 -26.91 6.42
C PRO A 128 -28.20 -27.39 6.03
N ILE A 129 -28.74 -28.32 6.82
CA ILE A 129 -30.01 -29.00 6.54
C ILE A 129 -31.13 -28.46 7.43
N ALA A 130 -30.86 -28.26 8.72
CA ALA A 130 -31.82 -27.77 9.70
C ALA A 130 -32.18 -26.29 9.48
N TYR A 131 -33.38 -25.91 9.92
CA TYR A 131 -33.82 -24.51 9.83
C TYR A 131 -32.91 -23.55 10.61
N ALA A 132 -32.48 -23.93 11.82
CA ALA A 132 -31.62 -23.09 12.66
C ALA A 132 -30.22 -22.86 12.06
N THR A 133 -29.58 -23.93 11.58
CA THR A 133 -28.24 -23.86 10.95
C THR A 133 -28.28 -23.10 9.63
N ARG A 134 -29.36 -23.26 8.83
CA ARG A 134 -29.60 -22.46 7.62
C ARG A 134 -29.78 -20.97 7.93
N MET A 135 -30.49 -20.64 9.00
CA MET A 135 -30.65 -19.25 9.44
C MET A 135 -29.31 -18.64 9.83
N THR A 136 -28.49 -19.34 10.62
CA THR A 136 -27.14 -18.87 10.98
C THR A 136 -26.24 -18.72 9.76
N ALA A 137 -26.24 -19.70 8.85
CA ALA A 137 -25.48 -19.63 7.62
C ALA A 137 -25.93 -18.45 6.73
N GLY A 138 -27.25 -18.20 6.63
CA GLY A 138 -27.79 -17.07 5.88
C GLY A 138 -27.37 -15.72 6.46
N ILE A 139 -27.41 -15.56 7.79
CA ILE A 139 -26.92 -14.34 8.47
C ILE A 139 -25.41 -14.16 8.24
N TRP A 140 -24.64 -15.24 8.32
CA TRP A 140 -23.21 -15.22 8.03
C TRP A 140 -22.94 -14.81 6.57
N TRP A 141 -23.68 -15.37 5.60
CA TRP A 141 -23.55 -14.98 4.20
C TRP A 141 -23.86 -13.50 3.98
N PHE A 142 -24.92 -12.99 4.59
CA PHE A 142 -25.24 -11.56 4.52
C PHE A 142 -24.12 -10.68 5.10
N PHE A 143 -23.56 -11.06 6.25
CA PHE A 143 -22.41 -10.40 6.85
C PHE A 143 -21.18 -10.43 5.92
N THR A 144 -20.83 -11.60 5.36
CA THR A 144 -19.68 -11.74 4.45
C THR A 144 -19.83 -10.91 3.18
N LEU A 145 -21.06 -10.82 2.63
CA LEU A 145 -21.36 -10.02 1.45
C LEU A 145 -21.07 -8.53 1.71
N ILE A 146 -21.57 -8.01 2.84
CA ILE A 146 -21.34 -6.60 3.23
C ILE A 146 -19.84 -6.35 3.44
N MET A 147 -19.16 -7.23 4.17
CA MET A 147 -17.74 -7.07 4.48
C MET A 147 -16.87 -7.07 3.22
N VAL A 148 -17.06 -8.03 2.31
CA VAL A 148 -16.28 -8.07 1.07
C VAL A 148 -16.62 -6.88 0.16
N SER A 149 -17.89 -6.50 0.06
CA SER A 149 -18.29 -5.34 -0.74
C SER A 149 -17.64 -4.05 -0.23
N SER A 150 -17.66 -3.83 1.09
CA SER A 150 -17.00 -2.69 1.73
C SER A 150 -15.49 -2.71 1.55
N TYR A 151 -14.85 -3.89 1.67
CA TYR A 151 -13.42 -4.04 1.40
C TYR A 151 -13.08 -3.66 -0.03
N THR A 152 -13.84 -4.15 -1.02
CA THR A 152 -13.61 -3.83 -2.43
C THR A 152 -13.81 -2.34 -2.74
N ALA A 153 -14.80 -1.70 -2.13
CA ALA A 153 -15.05 -0.26 -2.28
C ALA A 153 -13.91 0.58 -1.67
N ASN A 154 -13.48 0.25 -0.45
CA ASN A 154 -12.39 0.96 0.22
C ASN A 154 -11.05 0.74 -0.47
N LEU A 155 -10.78 -0.48 -0.96
CA LEU A 155 -9.59 -0.77 -1.75
C LEU A 155 -9.56 0.06 -3.04
N ALA A 156 -10.69 0.18 -3.74
CA ALA A 156 -10.78 1.01 -4.94
C ALA A 156 -10.54 2.50 -4.63
N ALA A 157 -11.14 3.03 -3.55
CA ALA A 157 -10.93 4.41 -3.11
C ALA A 157 -9.47 4.67 -2.69
N PHE A 158 -8.86 3.71 -2.00
CA PHE A 158 -7.47 3.78 -1.57
C PHE A 158 -6.51 3.77 -2.76
N LEU A 159 -6.75 2.89 -3.74
CA LEU A 159 -5.94 2.83 -4.97
C LEU A 159 -6.10 4.08 -5.84
N ALA A 160 -7.24 4.76 -5.76
CA ALA A 160 -7.48 6.03 -6.46
C ALA A 160 -6.81 7.23 -5.76
N THR A 161 -6.62 7.17 -4.44
CA THR A 161 -6.06 8.29 -3.67
C THR A 161 -4.55 8.12 -3.53
N GLU A 162 -3.79 8.94 -4.25
CA GLU A 162 -2.34 9.02 -4.05
C GLU A 162 -2.07 9.88 -2.82
N ASN A 163 -1.56 9.29 -1.73
CA ASN A 163 -1.11 10.04 -0.55
C ASN A 163 0.37 10.44 -0.74
N PRO A 164 0.68 11.70 -1.06
CA PRO A 164 2.06 12.15 -1.15
C PRO A 164 2.74 12.14 0.23
N ASP A 165 4.01 11.72 0.30
CA ASP A 165 4.81 11.85 1.51
C ASP A 165 5.37 13.27 1.59
N ILE A 166 4.66 14.14 2.30
CA ILE A 166 5.02 15.56 2.44
C ILE A 166 5.96 15.68 3.65
N PRO A 167 7.26 16.02 3.45
CA PRO A 167 8.23 16.02 4.54
C PRO A 167 7.92 17.11 5.57
N PHE A 168 7.51 18.30 5.14
CA PHE A 168 7.08 19.39 6.01
C PHE A 168 6.06 20.30 5.31
N THR A 169 5.20 20.97 6.09
CA THR A 169 4.17 21.87 5.55
C THR A 169 4.49 23.34 5.74
N ASN A 170 5.24 23.70 6.78
CA ASN A 170 5.55 25.07 7.13
C ASN A 170 6.98 25.20 7.69
N VAL A 171 7.41 26.43 7.97
CA VAL A 171 8.77 26.71 8.50
C VAL A 171 8.99 26.12 9.88
N TYR A 172 7.97 26.09 10.74
CA TYR A 172 8.10 25.54 12.09
C TYR A 172 8.29 24.01 12.06
N ASP A 173 7.56 23.34 11.18
CA ASP A 173 7.66 21.91 10.92
C ASP A 173 9.01 21.56 10.27
N LEU A 174 9.50 22.42 9.35
CA LEU A 174 10.85 22.31 8.80
C LEU A 174 11.90 22.33 9.92
N LEU A 175 11.79 23.24 10.89
CA LEU A 175 12.74 23.33 12.00
C LEU A 175 12.74 22.09 12.90
N GLU A 176 11.57 21.50 13.16
CA GLU A 176 11.47 20.29 13.99
C GLU A 176 11.99 19.05 13.27
N LYS A 177 11.69 18.94 11.97
CA LYS A 177 11.99 17.76 11.16
C LYS A 177 13.35 17.81 10.47
N ALA A 178 13.94 18.99 10.26
CA ALA A 178 15.23 19.13 9.58
C ALA A 178 16.35 18.28 10.21
N PRO A 179 16.51 18.20 11.54
CA PRO A 179 17.51 17.32 12.15
C PRO A 179 17.21 15.83 11.96
N LYS A 180 15.92 15.45 11.94
CA LYS A 180 15.48 14.05 11.79
C LYS A 180 15.65 13.55 10.35
N LEU A 181 15.36 14.40 9.38
CA LEU A 181 15.40 14.10 7.95
C LEU A 181 16.70 14.55 7.26
N ASN A 182 17.65 15.11 8.02
CA ASN A 182 18.91 15.68 7.53
C ASN A 182 18.70 16.73 6.40
N ILE A 183 17.66 17.54 6.54
CA ILE A 183 17.32 18.60 5.57
C ILE A 183 18.16 19.84 5.90
N LYS A 184 18.93 20.30 4.91
CA LYS A 184 19.66 21.57 5.01
C LYS A 184 18.75 22.70 4.55
N TYR A 185 18.94 23.90 5.08
CA TYR A 185 18.16 25.06 4.63
C TYR A 185 18.99 26.34 4.60
N GLY A 186 18.70 27.21 3.63
CA GLY A 186 19.48 28.42 3.41
C GLY A 186 18.83 29.38 2.43
N ALA A 187 19.51 30.50 2.20
CA ALA A 187 19.02 31.59 1.34
C ALA A 187 20.14 32.11 0.43
N LYS A 188 19.81 33.06 -0.45
CA LYS A 188 20.81 33.77 -1.25
C LYS A 188 21.70 34.63 -0.34
N ALA A 189 23.02 34.49 -0.47
CA ALA A 189 24.00 35.28 0.24
C ALA A 189 23.83 36.76 -0.07
N LYS A 190 23.86 37.61 0.97
CA LYS A 190 23.62 39.06 0.87
C LYS A 190 22.26 39.44 0.26
N GLY A 191 21.29 38.53 0.26
CA GLY A 191 19.93 38.77 -0.21
C GLY A 191 19.02 39.42 0.84
N ALA A 192 17.91 40.01 0.41
CA ALA A 192 16.91 40.60 1.31
C ALA A 192 16.28 39.55 2.25
N THR A 193 16.15 38.30 1.79
CA THR A 193 15.68 37.16 2.59
C THR A 193 16.63 36.85 3.76
N PHE A 194 17.94 36.87 3.55
CA PHE A 194 18.91 36.66 4.61
C PHE A 194 18.87 37.79 5.66
N ASN A 195 18.77 39.04 5.19
CA ASN A 195 18.63 40.20 6.07
C ASN A 195 17.31 40.14 6.87
N PHE A 196 16.22 39.65 6.29
CA PHE A 196 14.97 39.47 7.02
C PHE A 196 15.12 38.57 8.24
N PHE A 197 15.80 37.43 8.12
CA PHE A 197 16.04 36.54 9.26
C PHE A 197 17.01 37.13 10.29
N ARG A 198 17.95 37.99 9.86
CA ARG A 198 18.82 38.77 10.75
C ARG A 198 18.03 39.79 11.56
N ASP A 199 17.07 40.48 10.93
CA ASP A 199 16.36 41.61 11.53
C ASP A 199 15.12 41.15 12.33
N SER A 200 14.55 39.99 11.98
CA SER A 200 13.34 39.42 12.61
C SER A 200 13.63 38.59 13.87
N LEU A 201 14.51 39.08 14.75
CA LEU A 201 14.94 38.37 15.97
C LEU A 201 13.87 38.24 17.05
N ASN A 202 12.73 38.94 16.90
CA ASN A 202 11.61 38.86 17.82
C ASN A 202 10.95 37.48 17.82
N ASN A 203 11.05 36.74 16.71
CA ASN A 203 10.60 35.35 16.63
C ASN A 203 11.76 34.40 16.94
N SER A 204 11.59 33.58 17.98
CA SER A 204 12.62 32.63 18.42
C SER A 204 13.03 31.63 17.34
N ASP A 205 12.11 31.28 16.44
CA ASP A 205 12.36 30.29 15.38
C ASP A 205 13.11 30.90 14.21
N PHE A 206 12.78 32.14 13.81
CA PHE A 206 13.54 32.87 12.79
C PHE A 206 14.97 33.14 13.24
N ARG A 207 15.18 33.41 14.53
CA ARG A 207 16.53 33.52 15.11
C ARG A 207 17.33 32.23 14.97
N LYS A 208 16.72 31.05 15.20
CA LYS A 208 17.40 29.75 15.00
C LYS A 208 17.78 29.54 13.53
N ILE A 209 16.87 29.89 12.61
CA ILE A 209 17.14 29.81 11.17
C ILE A 209 18.34 30.69 10.79
N TYR A 210 18.34 31.94 11.25
CA TYR A 210 19.45 32.86 11.03
C TYR A 210 20.78 32.32 11.57
N GLN A 211 20.76 31.85 12.82
CA GLN A 211 21.96 31.30 13.46
C GLN A 211 22.50 30.08 12.71
N TYR A 212 21.64 29.16 12.29
CA TYR A 212 22.04 28.00 11.48
C TYR A 212 22.66 28.41 10.15
N MET A 213 22.09 29.40 9.46
CA MET A 213 22.62 29.92 8.20
C MET A 213 24.00 30.58 8.36
N VAL A 214 24.24 31.27 9.48
CA VAL A 214 25.53 31.90 9.78
C VAL A 214 26.59 30.85 10.16
N GLU A 215 26.23 29.88 11.01
CA GLU A 215 27.14 28.80 11.42
C GLU A 215 27.57 27.93 10.24
N ASN A 216 26.68 27.74 9.25
CA ASN A 216 26.92 26.90 8.08
C ASN A 216 27.06 27.71 6.79
N GLU A 217 27.50 28.98 6.85
CA GLU A 217 27.47 29.92 5.72
C GLU A 217 28.06 29.34 4.44
N LYS A 218 29.21 28.67 4.52
CA LYS A 218 29.91 28.09 3.35
C LYS A 218 29.16 26.92 2.71
N ASP A 219 28.37 26.20 3.49
CA ASP A 219 27.62 25.04 3.01
C ASP A 219 26.22 25.45 2.58
N VAL A 220 25.45 26.20 3.36
CA VAL A 220 24.01 26.41 3.07
C VAL A 220 23.70 27.68 2.30
N MET A 221 24.58 28.69 2.28
CA MET A 221 24.29 29.95 1.59
C MET A 221 24.69 29.87 0.11
N MET A 222 23.81 30.36 -0.76
CA MET A 222 24.02 30.28 -2.21
C MET A 222 24.39 31.65 -2.78
N GLY A 223 25.37 31.71 -3.68
CA GLY A 223 25.78 32.96 -4.32
C GLY A 223 24.72 33.52 -5.28
N ASP A 224 23.96 32.64 -5.93
CA ASP A 224 22.89 33.01 -6.85
C ASP A 224 21.64 32.13 -6.67
N ASN A 225 20.50 32.66 -7.09
CA ASN A 225 19.20 32.00 -7.06
C ASN A 225 19.20 30.72 -7.89
N LYS A 226 19.80 30.74 -9.09
CA LYS A 226 19.87 29.55 -9.95
C LYS A 226 20.61 28.39 -9.28
N GLY A 227 21.67 28.69 -8.54
CA GLY A 227 22.40 27.68 -7.78
C GLY A 227 21.54 27.08 -6.67
N GLY A 228 20.75 27.91 -5.97
CA GLY A 228 19.80 27.46 -4.95
C GLY A 228 18.72 26.53 -5.49
N VAL A 229 18.15 26.87 -6.64
CA VAL A 229 17.12 26.06 -7.34
C VAL A 229 17.68 24.70 -7.73
N LEU A 230 18.84 24.65 -8.40
CA LEU A 230 19.46 23.40 -8.83
C LEU A 230 19.83 22.48 -7.65
N ARG A 231 20.26 23.07 -6.53
CA ARG A 231 20.54 22.30 -5.32
C ARG A 231 19.28 21.76 -4.67
N ALA A 232 18.22 22.57 -4.58
CA ALA A 232 16.93 22.13 -4.07
C ALA A 232 16.38 20.97 -4.91
N GLU A 233 16.62 20.96 -6.23
CA GLU A 233 16.18 19.87 -7.10
C GLU A 233 16.98 18.57 -6.92
N GLY A 234 18.28 18.65 -6.61
CA GLY A 234 19.16 17.48 -6.49
C GLY A 234 19.35 16.93 -5.07
N GLU A 235 19.20 17.77 -4.05
CA GLU A 235 19.51 17.43 -2.65
C GLU A 235 18.33 17.76 -1.73
N ALA A 236 18.30 17.16 -0.53
CA ALA A 236 17.37 17.52 0.55
C ALA A 236 17.73 18.90 1.13
N TYR A 237 17.47 19.96 0.35
CA TYR A 237 17.80 21.34 0.64
C TYR A 237 16.57 22.24 0.46
N ALA A 238 16.13 22.86 1.55
CA ALA A 238 15.05 23.83 1.56
C ALA A 238 15.60 25.24 1.33
N PHE A 239 15.23 25.84 0.20
CA PHE A 239 15.75 27.13 -0.23
C PHE A 239 14.73 28.24 0.04
N PHE A 240 15.08 29.18 0.93
CA PHE A 240 14.27 30.37 1.18
C PHE A 240 14.42 31.37 0.04
N MET A 241 13.31 31.64 -0.64
CA MET A 241 13.27 32.49 -1.82
C MET A 241 11.94 33.27 -1.86
N GLU A 242 11.91 34.34 -2.64
CA GLU A 242 10.69 35.11 -2.88
C GLU A 242 9.66 34.29 -3.67
N SER A 243 8.40 34.33 -3.25
CA SER A 243 7.31 33.51 -3.77
C SER A 243 7.08 33.64 -5.27
N VAL A 244 7.20 34.86 -5.81
CA VAL A 244 7.08 35.13 -7.25
C VAL A 244 8.21 34.49 -8.06
N SER A 245 9.41 34.39 -7.50
CA SER A 245 10.52 33.69 -8.13
C SER A 245 10.35 32.18 -8.02
N ILE A 246 9.85 31.67 -6.89
CA ILE A 246 9.50 30.26 -6.73
C ILE A 246 8.44 29.86 -7.76
N GLU A 247 7.37 30.65 -7.89
CA GLU A 247 6.32 30.43 -8.89
C GLU A 247 6.91 30.36 -10.30
N TYR A 248 7.86 31.24 -10.63
CA TYR A 248 8.55 31.22 -11.92
C TYR A 248 9.34 29.92 -12.14
N GLU A 249 10.07 29.45 -11.13
CA GLU A 249 10.89 28.24 -11.23
C GLU A 249 10.04 26.96 -11.23
N THR A 250 8.96 26.89 -10.44
CA THR A 250 8.04 25.73 -10.41
C THR A 250 7.27 25.52 -11.71
N GLN A 251 7.08 26.57 -12.51
CA GLN A 251 6.48 26.46 -13.85
C GLN A 251 7.41 25.78 -14.87
N ARG A 252 8.71 25.70 -14.56
CA ARG A 252 9.78 25.17 -15.42
C ARG A 252 10.39 23.87 -14.90
N HIS A 253 10.52 23.76 -13.58
CA HIS A 253 11.09 22.62 -12.87
C HIS A 253 9.99 21.85 -12.13
N CYS A 254 9.48 20.79 -12.76
CA CYS A 254 8.30 20.06 -12.25
C CYS A 254 8.59 19.19 -11.02
N ASN A 255 9.87 19.00 -10.71
CA ASN A 255 10.35 18.32 -9.51
C ASN A 255 10.35 19.23 -8.28
N LEU A 256 10.02 20.52 -8.42
CA LEU A 256 10.01 21.49 -7.33
C LEU A 256 8.59 21.92 -7.00
N SER A 257 8.38 22.28 -5.74
CA SER A 257 7.12 22.83 -5.25
C SER A 257 7.37 23.94 -4.25
N ASN A 258 6.45 24.91 -4.22
CA ASN A 258 6.38 25.88 -3.13
C ASN A 258 5.80 25.20 -1.88
N VAL A 259 6.46 25.36 -0.74
CA VAL A 259 6.04 24.77 0.54
C VAL A 259 5.78 25.87 1.57
N GLY A 260 4.60 25.82 2.17
CA GLY A 260 4.17 26.72 3.23
C GLY A 260 3.58 28.04 2.75
N ASP A 261 3.11 28.81 3.74
CA ASP A 261 2.57 30.15 3.55
C ASP A 261 3.69 31.21 3.49
N LEU A 262 3.33 32.40 3.01
CA LEU A 262 4.24 33.54 3.00
C LEU A 262 4.63 33.93 4.44
N LEU A 263 5.93 34.04 4.69
CA LEU A 263 6.46 34.40 6.02
C LEU A 263 6.40 35.90 6.31
N ASP A 264 6.27 36.69 5.25
CA ASP A 264 6.14 38.14 5.29
C ASP A 264 5.35 38.64 4.08
N GLU A 265 5.00 39.93 4.13
CA GLU A 265 4.36 40.65 3.04
C GLU A 265 5.30 41.75 2.56
N LYS A 266 5.73 41.62 1.30
CA LYS A 266 6.67 42.52 0.62
C LYS A 266 6.16 42.85 -0.78
N GLY A 267 6.87 43.76 -1.45
CA GLY A 267 6.62 44.02 -2.85
C GLY A 267 7.85 44.49 -3.59
N TYR A 268 7.84 44.32 -4.91
CA TYR A 268 8.80 44.94 -5.80
C TYR A 268 8.37 46.37 -6.13
N GLY A 269 9.32 47.30 -6.05
CA GLY A 269 9.12 48.70 -6.35
C GLY A 269 10.21 49.23 -7.27
N ILE A 270 9.91 50.33 -7.96
CA ILE A 270 10.91 51.06 -8.75
C ILE A 270 11.65 52.01 -7.81
N ALA A 271 12.96 51.85 -7.69
CA ALA A 271 13.79 52.74 -6.88
C ALA A 271 14.24 53.96 -7.67
N MET A 272 14.27 55.10 -7.00
CA MET A 272 14.71 56.39 -7.51
C MET A 272 15.40 57.21 -6.42
N ARG A 273 16.09 58.28 -6.79
CA ARG A 273 16.70 59.18 -5.81
C ARG A 273 15.65 59.74 -4.86
N LYS A 274 16.04 60.01 -3.62
CA LYS A 274 15.23 60.75 -2.65
C LYS A 274 14.67 62.04 -3.25
N ASP A 275 13.41 62.33 -2.92
CA ASP A 275 12.68 63.53 -3.34
C ASP A 275 12.57 63.71 -4.86
N SER A 276 12.56 62.60 -5.61
CA SER A 276 12.37 62.62 -7.06
C SER A 276 10.96 63.06 -7.45
N GLU A 277 10.87 64.03 -8.38
CA GLU A 277 9.60 64.52 -8.93
C GLU A 277 8.78 63.42 -9.65
N TYR A 278 9.44 62.34 -10.07
CA TYR A 278 8.80 61.24 -10.80
C TYR A 278 8.00 60.30 -9.89
N ARG A 279 8.25 60.30 -8.57
CA ARG A 279 7.67 59.32 -7.63
C ARG A 279 6.15 59.26 -7.71
N HIS A 280 5.49 60.41 -7.57
CA HIS A 280 4.02 60.47 -7.61
C HIS A 280 3.48 60.03 -8.97
N ARG A 281 4.05 60.53 -10.07
CA ARG A 281 3.58 60.22 -11.43
C ARG A 281 3.72 58.73 -11.76
N LEU A 282 4.84 58.11 -11.36
CA LEU A 282 5.09 56.68 -11.58
C LEU A 282 4.19 55.81 -10.70
N SER A 283 4.01 56.15 -9.42
CA SER A 283 3.07 55.44 -8.54
C SER A 283 1.64 55.48 -9.08
N THR A 284 1.15 56.65 -9.51
CA THR A 284 -0.18 56.75 -10.13
C THR A 284 -0.29 55.91 -11.41
N ALA A 285 0.77 55.86 -12.23
CA ALA A 285 0.78 55.04 -13.43
C ALA A 285 0.76 53.53 -13.12
N ILE A 286 1.50 53.08 -12.11
CA ILE A 286 1.48 51.69 -11.65
C ILE A 286 0.08 51.30 -11.16
N LEU A 287 -0.55 52.14 -10.34
CA LEU A 287 -1.91 51.90 -9.85
C LEU A 287 -2.91 51.76 -11.01
N LYS A 288 -2.84 52.64 -12.02
CA LYS A 288 -3.66 52.52 -13.24
C LYS A 288 -3.41 51.21 -14.00
N LEU A 289 -2.15 50.74 -14.06
CA LEU A 289 -1.82 49.46 -14.71
C LEU A 289 -2.32 48.26 -13.91
N GLN A 290 -2.37 48.36 -12.57
CA GLN A 290 -2.95 47.34 -11.69
C GLN A 290 -4.48 47.31 -11.83
N GLU A 291 -5.13 48.47 -11.77
CA GLU A 291 -6.59 48.62 -11.88
C GLU A 291 -7.11 48.13 -13.24
N ASN A 292 -6.38 48.40 -14.32
CA ASN A 292 -6.68 47.88 -15.67
C ASN A 292 -6.30 46.40 -15.87
N GLY A 293 -5.74 45.72 -14.87
CA GLY A 293 -5.32 44.32 -14.96
C GLY A 293 -4.11 44.05 -15.87
N LYS A 294 -3.44 45.08 -16.37
CA LYS A 294 -2.33 44.93 -17.33
C LYS A 294 -1.12 44.23 -16.72
N ILE A 295 -0.84 44.48 -15.45
CA ILE A 295 0.25 43.81 -14.73
C ILE A 295 -0.03 42.31 -14.57
N ALA A 296 -1.29 41.92 -14.30
CA ALA A 296 -1.68 40.52 -14.21
C ALA A 296 -1.56 39.82 -15.57
N GLU A 297 -1.98 40.48 -16.65
CA GLU A 297 -1.78 39.97 -18.03
C GLU A 297 -0.30 39.75 -18.35
N LEU A 298 0.56 40.70 -17.98
CA LEU A 298 2.01 40.58 -18.16
C LEU A 298 2.60 39.45 -17.30
N LYS A 299 2.15 39.29 -16.04
CA LYS A 299 2.59 38.19 -15.17
C LYS A 299 2.29 36.85 -15.83
N ARG A 300 1.03 36.61 -16.23
CA ARG A 300 0.61 35.39 -16.93
C ARG A 300 1.47 35.10 -18.16
N LYS A 301 1.65 36.12 -19.01
CA LYS A 301 2.48 36.01 -20.22
C LYS A 301 3.92 35.59 -19.93
N TRP A 302 4.57 36.14 -18.90
CA TRP A 302 5.99 35.86 -18.62
C TRP A 302 6.23 34.63 -17.74
N TRP A 303 5.29 34.28 -16.86
CA TRP A 303 5.39 33.11 -15.99
C TRP A 303 4.91 31.83 -16.68
N GLU A 304 3.76 31.87 -17.35
CA GLU A 304 3.06 30.68 -17.86
C GLU A 304 3.23 30.47 -19.37
N GLU A 305 3.35 31.54 -20.17
CA GLU A 305 3.34 31.37 -21.65
C GLU A 305 4.73 31.42 -22.30
N ARG A 306 5.70 32.09 -21.68
CA ARG A 306 7.00 32.41 -22.30
C ARG A 306 8.15 31.69 -21.60
N LYS A 307 9.23 31.45 -22.35
CA LYS A 307 10.50 30.91 -21.85
C LYS A 307 10.34 29.62 -21.01
N GLY A 308 9.56 28.66 -21.51
CA GLY A 308 9.32 27.38 -20.81
C GLY A 308 8.32 27.46 -19.65
N GLY A 309 7.56 28.55 -19.51
CA GLY A 309 6.40 28.58 -18.64
C GLY A 309 5.34 27.56 -19.04
N GLY A 310 4.56 27.08 -18.08
CA GLY A 310 3.45 26.15 -18.34
C GLY A 310 3.88 24.71 -18.65
N GLN A 311 5.18 24.41 -18.62
CA GLN A 311 5.72 23.07 -18.89
C GLN A 311 5.19 22.06 -17.87
N CYS A 312 5.04 22.48 -16.62
CA CYS A 312 4.53 21.64 -15.53
C CYS A 312 2.99 21.66 -15.39
N SER A 313 2.30 22.49 -16.17
CA SER A 313 0.82 22.55 -16.21
C SER A 313 0.21 21.40 -17.02
N GLY A 314 1.01 20.68 -17.81
CA GLY A 314 0.60 19.39 -18.40
C GLY A 314 0.72 18.20 -17.44
N ASP A 315 1.49 18.38 -16.34
CA ASP A 315 1.69 17.38 -15.29
C ASP A 315 0.72 17.55 -14.11
N SER A 316 -0.15 18.58 -14.14
CA SER A 316 -1.37 18.55 -13.33
C SER A 316 -2.28 17.49 -13.91
N GLU A 317 -2.04 16.26 -13.47
CA GLU A 317 -2.97 15.15 -13.43
C GLU A 317 -3.87 15.09 -14.67
N SER A 318 -3.38 14.41 -15.72
CA SER A 318 -4.33 13.52 -16.37
C SER A 318 -4.93 12.68 -15.24
N GLN A 319 -6.21 12.89 -14.97
CA GLN A 319 -7.08 11.99 -14.20
C GLN A 319 -7.20 10.63 -14.90
N ASP A 320 -6.22 10.25 -15.71
CA ASP A 320 -6.08 8.92 -16.23
C ASP A 320 -5.68 8.06 -15.05
N ALA A 321 -6.59 7.15 -14.70
CA ALA A 321 -6.33 6.09 -13.75
C ALA A 321 -5.02 5.40 -14.13
N LYS A 322 -3.95 5.67 -13.37
CA LYS A 322 -2.65 5.03 -13.59
C LYS A 322 -2.84 3.54 -13.40
N ALA A 323 -2.38 2.76 -14.38
CA ALA A 323 -2.44 1.31 -14.30
C ALA A 323 -1.80 0.80 -13.00
N LEU A 324 -2.42 -0.18 -12.35
CA LEU A 324 -1.85 -0.79 -11.16
C LEU A 324 -0.49 -1.39 -11.49
N THR A 325 0.55 -0.92 -10.80
CA THR A 325 1.90 -1.45 -10.96
C THR A 325 2.13 -2.64 -10.04
N LEU A 326 3.12 -3.48 -10.36
CA LEU A 326 3.54 -4.60 -9.51
C LEU A 326 3.90 -4.14 -8.08
N LYS A 327 4.33 -2.88 -7.90
CA LYS A 327 4.61 -2.32 -6.58
C LYS A 327 3.37 -2.28 -5.68
N ASN A 328 2.18 -2.11 -6.25
CA ASN A 328 0.93 -2.00 -5.50
C ASN A 328 0.35 -3.38 -5.13
N VAL A 329 0.63 -4.42 -5.93
CA VAL A 329 0.04 -5.78 -5.77
C VAL A 329 1.08 -6.84 -5.40
N GLY A 330 2.36 -6.46 -5.29
CA GLY A 330 3.48 -7.38 -5.07
C GLY A 330 3.32 -8.28 -3.84
N GLY A 331 2.75 -7.75 -2.74
CA GLY A 331 2.47 -8.52 -1.53
C GLY A 331 1.55 -9.72 -1.76
N VAL A 332 0.55 -9.60 -2.64
CA VAL A 332 -0.42 -10.68 -2.93
C VAL A 332 0.28 -11.87 -3.61
N PHE A 333 1.23 -11.59 -4.51
CA PHE A 333 2.03 -12.65 -5.15
C PHE A 333 2.89 -13.41 -4.15
N TRP A 334 3.53 -12.69 -3.21
CA TRP A 334 4.35 -13.31 -2.19
C TRP A 334 3.54 -14.17 -1.20
N VAL A 335 2.33 -13.74 -0.83
CA VAL A 335 1.42 -14.55 -0.01
C VAL A 335 1.07 -15.86 -0.74
N THR A 336 0.84 -15.79 -2.05
CA THR A 336 0.54 -16.99 -2.86
C THR A 336 1.74 -17.96 -2.89
N VAL A 337 2.95 -17.45 -3.14
CA VAL A 337 4.17 -18.26 -3.14
C VAL A 337 4.43 -18.88 -1.76
N GLY A 338 4.38 -18.06 -0.71
CA GLY A 338 4.59 -18.51 0.67
C GLY A 338 3.55 -19.56 1.11
N GLY A 339 2.27 -19.33 0.79
CA GLY A 339 1.19 -20.27 1.08
C GLY A 339 1.35 -21.61 0.35
N THR A 340 1.78 -21.58 -0.92
CA THR A 340 2.04 -22.81 -1.69
C THR A 340 3.20 -23.61 -1.09
N VAL A 341 4.30 -22.94 -0.73
CA VAL A 341 5.46 -23.59 -0.08
C VAL A 341 5.05 -24.19 1.26
N ALA A 342 4.29 -23.46 2.08
CA ALA A 342 3.78 -23.95 3.35
C ALA A 342 2.88 -25.19 3.17
N ALA A 343 2.00 -25.19 2.16
CA ALA A 343 1.15 -26.33 1.84
C ALA A 343 1.97 -27.56 1.45
N VAL A 344 3.02 -27.39 0.64
CA VAL A 344 3.95 -28.48 0.28
C VAL A 344 4.62 -29.06 1.53
N ILE A 345 5.09 -28.20 2.44
CA ILE A 345 5.70 -28.63 3.71
C ILE A 345 4.68 -29.40 4.57
N LEU A 346 3.44 -28.91 4.67
CA LEU A 346 2.37 -29.57 5.43
C LEU A 346 2.06 -30.97 4.89
N VAL A 347 2.05 -31.16 3.55
CA VAL A 347 1.89 -32.50 2.94
C VAL A 347 3.01 -33.44 3.36
N PHE A 348 4.26 -32.97 3.40
CA PHE A 348 5.38 -33.80 3.89
C PHE A 348 5.23 -34.15 5.36
N ILE A 349 4.77 -33.21 6.20
CA ILE A 349 4.50 -33.45 7.62
C ILE A 349 3.37 -34.47 7.79
N GLU A 350 2.25 -34.32 7.07
CA GLU A 350 1.13 -35.27 7.11
C GLU A 350 1.57 -36.67 6.69
N MET A 351 2.39 -36.79 5.63
CA MET A 351 2.96 -38.06 5.21
C MET A 351 3.82 -38.70 6.31
N ILE A 352 4.70 -37.92 6.96
CA ILE A 352 5.54 -38.42 8.06
C ILE A 352 4.67 -38.87 9.24
N LEU A 353 3.70 -38.05 9.66
CA LEU A 353 2.79 -38.39 10.76
C LEU A 353 1.94 -39.62 10.46
N HIS A 354 1.48 -39.77 9.22
CA HIS A 354 0.75 -40.94 8.77
C HIS A 354 1.63 -42.20 8.87
N VAL A 355 2.87 -42.14 8.37
CA VAL A 355 3.81 -43.26 8.44
C VAL A 355 4.19 -43.59 9.88
N MET A 356 4.36 -42.59 10.75
CA MET A 356 4.59 -42.81 12.18
C MET A 356 3.40 -43.54 12.84
N LYS A 357 2.17 -43.08 12.56
CA LYS A 357 0.95 -43.68 13.12
C LYS A 357 0.77 -45.13 12.65
N GLU A 358 1.06 -45.42 11.38
CA GLU A 358 1.02 -46.78 10.85
C GLU A 358 2.16 -47.65 11.39
N SER A 359 3.37 -47.13 11.48
CA SER A 359 4.52 -47.84 12.05
C SER A 359 4.27 -48.28 13.48
N ILE A 360 3.64 -47.42 14.30
CA ILE A 360 3.21 -47.75 15.67
C ILE A 360 2.09 -48.81 15.65
N LYS A 361 1.07 -48.64 14.80
CA LYS A 361 -0.08 -49.55 14.72
C LYS A 361 0.31 -50.96 14.27
N TYR A 362 1.24 -51.07 13.33
CA TYR A 362 1.65 -52.34 12.71
C TYR A 362 3.00 -52.87 13.21
N LYS A 363 3.64 -52.20 14.19
CA LYS A 363 4.95 -52.55 14.78
C LYS A 363 6.05 -52.82 13.73
N VAL A 364 6.10 -51.99 12.68
CA VAL A 364 7.13 -52.05 11.62
C VAL A 364 8.14 -50.91 11.78
N PRO A 365 9.41 -51.09 11.38
CA PRO A 365 10.43 -50.05 11.51
C PRO A 365 10.13 -48.84 10.62
N PHE A 366 10.00 -47.66 11.25
CA PHE A 366 9.65 -46.38 10.62
C PHE A 366 10.48 -46.04 9.36
N GLY A 367 11.80 -46.20 9.42
CA GLY A 367 12.69 -45.85 8.31
C GLY A 367 12.50 -46.69 7.04
N ARG A 368 11.98 -47.93 7.17
CA ARG A 368 11.69 -48.78 6.01
C ARG A 368 10.39 -48.37 5.34
N GLU A 369 9.34 -48.12 6.14
CA GLU A 369 8.04 -47.70 5.62
C GLU A 369 8.12 -46.31 4.98
N LEU A 370 8.84 -45.36 5.60
CA LEU A 370 9.06 -44.02 5.05
C LEU A 370 9.79 -44.06 3.70
N LYS A 371 10.83 -44.91 3.59
CA LYS A 371 11.59 -45.06 2.34
C LYS A 371 10.76 -45.72 1.24
N GLU A 372 9.87 -46.64 1.60
CA GLU A 372 8.97 -47.30 0.66
C GLU A 372 7.82 -46.38 0.20
N GLU A 373 7.23 -45.61 1.11
CA GLU A 373 6.21 -44.59 0.80
C GLU A 373 6.80 -43.45 -0.03
N LEU A 374 7.97 -42.92 0.31
CA LEU A 374 8.66 -41.90 -0.49
C LEU A 374 9.00 -42.42 -1.90
N LYS A 375 9.41 -43.68 -2.01
CA LYS A 375 9.69 -44.34 -3.29
C LYS A 375 8.41 -44.59 -4.10
N PHE A 376 7.26 -44.75 -3.45
CA PHE A 376 5.96 -44.85 -4.12
C PHE A 376 5.49 -43.49 -4.62
N THR A 377 5.52 -42.47 -3.76
CA THR A 377 5.14 -41.09 -4.10
C THR A 377 6.02 -40.52 -5.23
N MET A 378 7.35 -40.76 -5.19
CA MET A 378 8.27 -40.33 -6.26
C MET A 378 8.11 -41.10 -7.57
N LYS A 379 7.41 -42.23 -7.60
CA LYS A 379 7.19 -42.96 -8.85
C LYS A 379 6.11 -42.31 -9.74
N PHE A 380 5.31 -41.38 -9.21
CA PHE A 380 4.24 -40.62 -9.90
C PHE A 380 3.32 -41.45 -10.82
N LYS A 381 3.25 -42.79 -10.61
CA LYS A 381 2.52 -43.73 -11.46
C LYS A 381 1.47 -44.45 -10.64
N GLY A 382 0.21 -44.08 -10.87
CA GLY A 382 -0.98 -44.74 -10.32
C GLY A 382 -1.86 -43.79 -9.51
N LEU A 383 -3.16 -43.75 -9.81
CA LEU A 383 -4.20 -43.07 -9.01
C LEU A 383 -4.71 -43.93 -7.85
N VAL A 384 -4.20 -45.17 -7.71
CA VAL A 384 -4.68 -46.17 -6.76
C VAL A 384 -3.53 -46.62 -5.87
N LYS A 385 -3.69 -46.44 -4.56
CA LYS A 385 -2.75 -46.91 -3.53
C LYS A 385 -3.25 -48.26 -2.97
N PRO A 386 -2.46 -49.34 -3.03
CA PRO A 386 -2.88 -50.62 -2.45
C PRO A 386 -2.85 -50.57 -0.91
N VAL A 387 -3.93 -51.01 -0.26
CA VAL A 387 -4.03 -51.11 1.20
C VAL A 387 -3.15 -52.27 1.70
N ARG A 388 -2.13 -51.97 2.51
CA ARG A 388 -1.20 -52.97 3.04
C ARG A 388 -1.74 -53.61 4.33
N ILE A 389 -2.65 -54.57 4.23
CA ILE A 389 -3.06 -55.42 5.37
C ILE A 389 -2.08 -56.59 5.49
N LYS A 390 -1.30 -56.68 6.58
CA LYS A 390 -0.46 -57.86 6.87
C LYS A 390 -1.33 -59.00 7.45
N LYS A 391 -1.35 -60.14 6.76
CA LYS A 391 -1.86 -61.43 7.26
C LYS A 391 -1.21 -61.76 8.61
N SER A 392 -2.02 -62.05 9.62
CA SER A 392 -1.54 -62.65 10.87
C SER A 392 -0.98 -64.05 10.58
N HIS A 393 0.25 -64.29 11.03
CA HIS A 393 0.81 -65.63 11.09
C HIS A 393 0.05 -66.43 12.16
N SER A 394 -0.85 -67.33 11.76
CA SER A 394 -1.17 -68.51 12.56
C SER A 394 -0.40 -69.71 12.00
N LYS A 395 0.50 -70.24 12.82
CA LYS A 395 1.10 -71.56 12.62
C LYS A 395 0.07 -72.61 13.03
N SER A 396 -0.17 -73.60 12.19
CA SER A 396 -0.67 -74.92 12.60
C SER A 396 -0.02 -76.01 11.72
N PRO A 397 0.23 -77.21 12.27
CA PRO A 397 1.22 -78.15 11.74
C PRO A 397 0.67 -79.06 10.65
N THR A 398 1.63 -79.67 9.97
CA THR A 398 1.59 -80.71 8.94
C THR A 398 0.50 -81.77 9.11
N ALA A 399 -0.29 -82.00 8.07
CA ALA A 399 -0.87 -83.31 7.76
C ALA A 399 -1.11 -83.43 6.23
N SER A 400 -0.59 -84.51 5.67
CA SER A 400 -0.63 -84.92 4.28
C SER A 400 -2.02 -85.39 3.81
N ARG A 401 -2.48 -84.97 2.61
CA ARG A 401 -3.08 -85.87 1.60
C ARG A 401 -3.34 -85.15 0.26
N LYS A 402 -3.13 -85.91 -0.83
CA LYS A 402 -3.38 -85.57 -2.25
C LYS A 402 -4.87 -85.67 -2.62
N SER A 403 -5.20 -84.96 -3.72
CA SER A 403 -6.43 -84.92 -4.56
C SER A 403 -7.69 -84.42 -3.84
N GLU A 404 -8.59 -83.62 -4.43
CA GLU A 404 -9.12 -83.65 -5.80
C GLU A 404 -9.89 -82.33 -6.07
N LYS A 405 -10.21 -82.04 -7.34
CA LYS A 405 -10.99 -80.87 -7.81
C LYS A 405 -12.41 -80.86 -7.24
N SER A 406 -12.91 -79.68 -6.87
CA SER A 406 -14.32 -79.31 -7.02
C SER A 406 -14.52 -77.80 -6.94
N ASP A 407 -15.11 -77.24 -7.99
CA ASP A 407 -15.75 -75.92 -7.99
C ASP A 407 -16.88 -75.89 -6.96
N GLN A 408 -16.95 -74.84 -6.14
CA GLN A 408 -18.20 -74.11 -5.85
C GLN A 408 -17.94 -72.87 -4.98
N SER A 409 -18.53 -71.78 -5.47
CA SER A 409 -18.91 -70.52 -4.83
C SER A 409 -19.07 -70.54 -3.30
N ASN A 410 -18.46 -69.57 -2.61
CA ASN A 410 -19.23 -68.73 -1.68
C ASN A 410 -18.54 -67.41 -1.29
N GLU A 411 -19.41 -66.45 -1.02
CA GLU A 411 -19.25 -65.00 -0.96
C GLU A 411 -18.33 -64.50 0.16
N GLY A 412 -17.40 -63.60 -0.19
CA GLY A 412 -16.76 -62.70 0.76
C GLY A 412 -17.54 -61.40 0.80
N ILE A 413 -18.12 -61.06 1.97
CA ILE A 413 -18.74 -59.77 2.26
C ILE A 413 -17.67 -58.68 2.08
N ALA A 414 -17.72 -58.00 0.92
CA ALA A 414 -16.96 -56.80 0.67
C ALA A 414 -17.75 -55.62 1.25
N LEU A 415 -17.29 -55.06 2.36
CA LEU A 415 -17.71 -53.73 2.80
C LEU A 415 -17.35 -52.73 1.69
N GLN A 416 -18.36 -52.31 0.92
CA GLN A 416 -18.21 -51.20 -0.02
C GLN A 416 -17.90 -49.91 0.76
N PRO A 417 -16.93 -49.10 0.31
CA PRO A 417 -16.73 -47.78 0.89
C PRO A 417 -17.93 -46.88 0.58
N VAL A 418 -18.40 -46.17 1.59
CA VAL A 418 -19.45 -45.15 1.49
C VAL A 418 -19.06 -44.12 0.42
N THR A 419 -19.90 -44.00 -0.61
CA THR A 419 -19.71 -43.14 -1.77
C THR A 419 -19.87 -41.66 -1.42
N TYR A 420 -18.80 -40.88 -1.61
CA TYR A 420 -18.87 -39.47 -1.97
C TYR A 420 -17.98 -39.25 -3.20
N GLY A 421 -18.59 -38.83 -4.32
CA GLY A 421 -17.93 -38.16 -5.44
C GLY A 421 -17.08 -39.00 -6.42
N PHE A 422 -17.59 -39.10 -7.66
CA PHE A 422 -16.88 -39.33 -8.95
C PHE A 422 -15.73 -40.34 -9.00
N LEU A 423 -16.01 -41.55 -9.50
CA LEU A 423 -15.01 -42.46 -10.07
C LEU A 423 -14.65 -41.99 -11.49
N PRO A 424 -13.36 -41.79 -11.86
CA PRO A 424 -12.98 -41.74 -13.27
C PRO A 424 -13.00 -43.17 -13.85
N ASP A 425 -13.57 -43.32 -15.04
CA ASP A 425 -13.68 -44.60 -15.76
C ASP A 425 -12.33 -45.30 -15.87
N ILE A 426 -12.26 -46.51 -15.30
CA ILE A 426 -11.14 -47.43 -15.52
C ILE A 426 -11.33 -48.01 -16.93
N ALA A 427 -10.65 -47.42 -17.91
CA ALA A 427 -10.53 -47.99 -19.25
C ALA A 427 -9.88 -49.38 -19.14
N ASN A 428 -10.70 -50.42 -19.32
CA ASN A 428 -10.26 -51.80 -19.56
C ASN A 428 -9.42 -51.86 -20.83
N ASN A 429 -8.09 -51.87 -20.70
CA ASN A 429 -7.21 -52.26 -21.79
C ASN A 429 -7.33 -53.78 -21.97
N LYS A 430 -8.10 -54.19 -22.98
CA LYS A 430 -8.14 -55.56 -23.49
C LYS A 430 -6.72 -56.01 -23.88
N THR A 431 -6.32 -57.17 -23.38
CA THR A 431 -5.24 -57.99 -23.97
C THR A 431 -5.61 -58.41 -25.39
N PRO A 432 -4.64 -58.56 -26.30
CA PRO A 432 -4.87 -59.12 -27.63
C PRO A 432 -4.97 -60.64 -27.54
N LEU A 433 -5.97 -61.22 -28.19
CA LEU A 433 -6.05 -62.64 -28.52
C LEU A 433 -6.16 -62.72 -30.04
N ASP A 434 -5.23 -63.47 -30.64
CA ASP A 434 -5.37 -64.07 -31.96
C ASP A 434 -6.62 -64.97 -32.04
#